data_AF-D4D258-F1
#
_entry.id   AF-D4D258-F1
#
_cell.length_a   1.000
_cell.length_b   1.000
_cell.length_c   1.000
_cell.angle_alpha   90.00
_cell.angle_beta   90.00
_cell.angle_gamma   90.00
#
_symmetry.space_group_name_H-M   'P 1'
#
loop_
_entity.id
_entity.type
_entity.pdbx_description
1 polymer ?
#
loop_
_entity_poly.entity_id
_entity_poly.type
_entity_poly.pdbx_seq_one_letter_code
_entity_poly.pdbx_strand_id
1 'polypeptide(L)'
;MNSYNAVYPIAMFLSLYRFINGKSAACPFPGSLGTWKALASDAGADMIAKASIHLSLHPSPGIKGEGFNVASSETPWSWEMKWPPLCEWFGLIGEPPVDNEKSKTSSPGPDRYIQSHETEYKRMIQEYGLKAWNVASPSMDGSENWGLTKLNFDRHLDLQKLRSTGFMGDESPRDTWINVLELMRAARFIP
;
A
#
# COMPACT_ATOMS: atom_id res chain seq x y z
N MET A 1 3.84 17.39 0.37
CA MET A 1 3.15 16.13 0.76
C MET A 1 3.46 15.11 -0.32
N ASN A 2 4.02 13.94 0.01
CA ASN A 2 4.27 12.90 -1.00
C ASN A 2 3.00 12.07 -1.17
N SER A 3 2.09 12.54 -2.03
CA SER A 3 0.81 11.90 -2.33
C SER A 3 0.94 10.52 -3.00
N TYR A 4 2.16 10.08 -3.32
CA TYR A 4 2.46 8.81 -3.98
C TYR A 4 2.92 7.71 -3.01
N ASN A 5 3.06 7.99 -1.71
CA ASN A 5 3.41 6.97 -0.71
C ASN A 5 2.16 6.45 0.01
N ALA A 6 1.39 5.59 -0.67
CA ALA A 6 0.22 4.94 -0.08
C ALA A 6 0.59 3.92 1.03
N VAL A 7 1.85 3.48 1.08
CA VAL A 7 2.30 2.45 2.03
C VAL A 7 2.48 3.01 3.42
N TYR A 8 3.05 4.21 3.57
CA TYR A 8 3.40 4.77 4.89
C TYR A 8 2.21 4.93 5.84
N PRO A 9 1.05 5.48 5.44
CA PRO A 9 -0.12 5.55 6.32
C PRO A 9 -0.61 4.18 6.79
N ILE A 10 -0.61 3.19 5.90
CA ILE A 10 -1.00 1.81 6.24
C ILE A 10 0.01 1.17 7.20
N ALA A 11 1.30 1.31 6.92
CA ALA A 11 2.37 0.79 7.76
C ALA A 11 2.34 1.38 9.17
N MET A 12 2.10 2.70 9.27
CA MET A 12 1.99 3.38 10.55
C MET A 12 0.71 2.98 11.31
N PHE A 13 -0.42 2.84 10.61
CA PHE A 13 -1.65 2.30 11.18
C PHE A 13 -1.42 0.91 11.77
N LEU A 14 -0.83 -0.03 11.03
CA LEU A 14 -0.57 -1.38 11.50
C LEU A 14 0.43 -1.41 12.66
N SER A 15 1.46 -0.57 12.62
CA SER A 15 2.42 -0.41 13.72
C SER A 15 1.73 0.04 15.00
N LEU A 16 0.90 1.09 14.92
CA LEU A 16 0.17 1.62 16.05
C LEU A 16 -0.90 0.65 16.56
N TYR A 17 -1.63 0.02 15.64
CA TYR A 17 -2.62 -1.01 15.96
C TYR A 17 -1.97 -2.17 16.72
N ARG A 18 -0.80 -2.61 16.27
CA ARG A 18 0.01 -3.61 16.97
C ARG A 18 0.46 -3.12 18.34
N PHE A 19 0.94 -1.89 18.46
CA PHE A 19 1.40 -1.34 19.73
C PHE A 19 0.29 -1.27 20.78
N ILE A 20 -0.93 -0.94 20.35
CA ILE A 20 -2.09 -0.79 21.25
C ILE A 20 -2.71 -2.15 21.61
N ASN A 21 -2.93 -3.02 20.61
CA ASN A 21 -3.71 -4.24 20.77
C ASN A 21 -2.84 -5.49 20.99
N GLY A 22 -1.54 -5.41 20.71
CA GLY A 22 -0.54 -6.41 21.04
C GLY A 22 -0.40 -7.60 20.08
N LYS A 23 0.32 -8.61 20.61
CA LYS A 23 0.41 -10.02 20.17
C LYS A 23 -0.76 -10.58 19.36
N SER A 24 -0.68 -10.81 18.05
CA SER A 24 -1.69 -11.58 17.31
C SER A 24 -3.12 -11.02 17.37
N ALA A 25 -3.27 -9.71 17.60
CA ALA A 25 -4.58 -9.07 17.57
C ALA A 25 -5.20 -9.18 16.16
N ALA A 26 -6.51 -9.44 16.11
CA ALA A 26 -7.31 -9.38 14.90
C ALA A 26 -7.38 -7.93 14.41
N CYS A 27 -7.00 -7.70 13.15
CA CYS A 27 -6.93 -6.38 12.54
C CYS A 27 -7.82 -6.36 11.29
N PRO A 28 -9.06 -5.89 11.41
CA PRO A 28 -9.95 -5.73 10.27
C PRO A 28 -9.40 -4.72 9.26
N PHE A 29 -9.64 -4.97 7.97
CA PHE A 29 -9.32 -4.00 6.94
C PHE A 29 -10.09 -2.69 7.16
N PRO A 30 -9.41 -1.52 7.26
CA PRO A 30 -10.04 -0.25 7.60
C PRO A 30 -10.67 0.42 6.37
N GLY A 31 -11.41 -0.32 5.56
CA GLY A 31 -11.96 0.13 4.28
C GLY A 31 -13.29 -0.53 3.92
N SER A 32 -13.81 -0.22 2.73
CA SER A 32 -15.09 -0.79 2.26
C SER A 32 -14.92 -2.20 1.69
N LEU A 33 -15.99 -2.99 1.70
CA LEU A 33 -16.01 -4.33 1.10
C LEU A 33 -15.75 -4.29 -0.42
N GLY A 34 -16.19 -3.22 -1.10
CA GLY A 34 -15.91 -3.07 -2.52
C GLY A 34 -14.42 -2.87 -2.80
N THR A 35 -13.72 -2.09 -1.97
CA THR A 35 -12.26 -1.92 -2.08
C THR A 35 -11.50 -3.17 -1.65
N TRP A 36 -12.02 -3.90 -0.66
CA TRP A 36 -11.51 -5.21 -0.24
C TRP A 36 -11.41 -6.18 -1.42
N LYS A 37 -12.46 -6.25 -2.24
CA LYS A 37 -12.57 -7.18 -3.37
C LYS A 37 -11.95 -6.67 -4.67
N ALA A 38 -11.90 -5.36 -4.90
CA ALA A 38 -11.47 -4.78 -6.17
C ALA A 38 -10.02 -5.17 -6.55
N LEU A 39 -9.82 -5.56 -7.80
CA LEU A 39 -8.51 -5.89 -8.36
C LEU A 39 -7.74 -4.63 -8.75
N ALA A 40 -6.45 -4.59 -8.43
CA ALA A 40 -5.55 -3.51 -8.74
C ALA A 40 -4.15 -4.03 -9.07
N SER A 41 -3.35 -3.14 -9.66
CA SER A 41 -1.93 -3.36 -9.87
C SER A 41 -1.16 -2.33 -9.04
N ASP A 42 -0.30 -2.81 -8.14
CA ASP A 42 0.63 -1.94 -7.42
C ASP A 42 1.95 -1.86 -8.22
N ALA A 43 2.63 -0.71 -8.17
CA ALA A 43 3.91 -0.50 -8.83
C ALA A 43 4.92 0.03 -7.81
N GLY A 44 5.80 -0.86 -7.35
CA GLY A 44 6.91 -0.48 -6.46
C GLY A 44 7.85 0.51 -7.16
N ALA A 45 8.41 1.45 -6.38
CA ALA A 45 9.33 2.46 -6.92
C ALA A 45 10.53 1.84 -7.67
N ASP A 46 11.05 0.72 -7.16
CA ASP A 46 12.13 -0.03 -7.79
C ASP A 46 11.72 -0.63 -9.14
N MET A 47 10.49 -1.14 -9.25
CA MET A 47 9.97 -1.65 -10.52
C MET A 47 9.82 -0.53 -11.55
N ILE A 48 9.26 0.62 -11.12
CA ILE A 48 9.14 1.82 -11.96
C ILE A 48 10.51 2.27 -12.45
N ALA A 49 11.52 2.28 -11.58
CA ALA A 49 12.90 2.63 -11.95
C ALA A 49 13.48 1.64 -12.97
N LYS A 50 13.36 0.33 -12.72
CA LYS A 50 13.84 -0.73 -13.64
C LYS A 50 13.19 -0.62 -15.03
N ALA A 51 11.87 -0.45 -15.09
CA ALA A 51 11.14 -0.28 -16.34
C ALA A 51 11.57 1.01 -17.06
N SER A 52 11.75 2.11 -16.33
CA SER A 52 12.19 3.38 -16.89
C SER A 52 13.61 3.28 -17.48
N ILE A 53 14.54 2.63 -16.78
CA ILE A 53 15.90 2.39 -17.28
C ILE A 53 15.86 1.49 -18.52
N HIS A 54 15.09 0.40 -18.49
CA HIS A 54 14.91 -0.50 -19.63
C HIS A 54 14.44 0.26 -20.88
N LEU A 55 13.36 1.02 -20.76
CA LEU A 55 12.80 1.79 -21.88
C LEU A 55 13.77 2.88 -22.38
N SER A 56 14.51 3.53 -21.48
CA SER A 56 15.49 4.57 -21.84
C SER A 56 16.67 4.03 -22.64
N LEU A 57 17.07 2.78 -22.38
CA LEU A 57 18.19 2.11 -23.04
C LEU A 57 17.76 1.22 -24.20
N HIS A 58 16.45 1.16 -24.51
CA HIS A 58 15.95 0.26 -25.54
C HIS A 58 16.39 0.70 -26.95
N PRO A 59 16.92 -0.22 -27.80
CA PRO A 59 17.54 0.15 -29.07
C PRO A 59 16.54 0.59 -30.14
N SER A 60 15.28 0.12 -30.08
CA SER A 60 14.27 0.47 -31.07
C SER A 60 13.82 1.93 -30.95
N PRO A 61 13.94 2.75 -32.02
CA PRO A 61 13.48 4.13 -32.00
C PRO A 61 11.96 4.25 -31.83
N GLY A 62 11.20 3.21 -32.19
CA GLY A 62 9.73 3.18 -32.08
C GLY A 62 9.20 3.16 -30.64
N ILE A 63 10.07 3.04 -29.63
CA ILE A 63 9.68 3.18 -28.21
C ILE A 63 9.63 4.65 -27.77
N LYS A 64 10.38 5.53 -28.44
CA LYS A 64 10.50 6.93 -28.02
C LYS A 64 9.18 7.67 -28.26
N GLY A 65 8.67 8.32 -27.22
CA GLY A 65 7.40 9.06 -27.27
C GLY A 65 6.16 8.22 -26.97
N GLU A 66 6.32 6.92 -26.71
CA GLU A 66 5.21 6.02 -26.38
C GLU A 66 4.89 6.01 -24.87
N GLY A 67 3.62 5.77 -24.55
CA GLY A 67 3.16 5.50 -23.17
C GLY A 67 3.19 4.00 -22.84
N PHE A 68 3.62 3.65 -21.62
CA PHE A 68 3.67 2.28 -21.11
C PHE A 68 3.07 2.21 -19.71
N ASN A 69 2.20 1.22 -19.49
CA ASN A 69 1.79 0.84 -18.14
C ASN A 69 2.95 0.14 -17.43
N VAL A 70 3.08 0.38 -16.13
CA VAL A 70 4.08 -0.29 -15.29
C VAL A 70 3.40 -0.75 -14.01
N ALA A 71 3.62 -2.02 -13.66
CA ALA A 71 3.23 -2.59 -12.37
C ALA A 71 4.29 -3.59 -11.91
N SER A 72 4.32 -3.85 -10.60
CA SER A 72 5.21 -4.84 -9.98
C SER A 72 4.85 -6.27 -10.39
N SER A 73 3.58 -6.56 -10.69
CA SER A 73 3.17 -7.88 -11.17
C SER A 73 2.17 -7.82 -12.31
N GLU A 74 2.23 -8.82 -13.18
CA GLU A 74 1.21 -9.08 -14.22
C GLU A 74 -0.08 -9.64 -13.63
N THR A 75 0.02 -10.45 -12.59
CA THR A 75 -1.17 -10.91 -11.89
C THR A 75 -1.73 -9.74 -11.09
N PRO A 76 -3.03 -9.38 -11.21
CA PRO A 76 -3.66 -8.33 -10.40
C PRO A 76 -4.12 -8.85 -9.04
N TRP A 77 -4.19 -7.97 -8.05
CA TRP A 77 -4.40 -8.33 -6.64
C TRP A 77 -5.43 -7.42 -5.98
N SER A 78 -6.13 -7.94 -4.98
CA SER A 78 -7.08 -7.20 -4.17
C SER A 78 -6.57 -7.00 -2.74
N TRP A 79 -7.23 -6.12 -1.97
CA TRP A 79 -6.96 -5.99 -0.54
C TRP A 79 -7.20 -7.30 0.23
N GLU A 80 -8.14 -8.13 -0.23
CA GLU A 80 -8.37 -9.47 0.31
C GLU A 80 -7.14 -10.37 0.26
N MET A 81 -6.36 -10.28 -0.80
CA MET A 81 -5.16 -11.10 -0.97
C MET A 81 -3.97 -10.54 -0.19
N LYS A 82 -3.82 -9.20 -0.11
CA LYS A 82 -2.65 -8.56 0.51
C LYS A 82 -2.77 -8.31 2.00
N TRP A 83 -3.97 -8.10 2.53
CA TRP A 83 -4.14 -7.66 3.91
C TRP A 83 -3.68 -8.72 4.93
N PRO A 84 -4.04 -10.02 4.79
CA PRO A 84 -3.56 -11.03 5.73
C PRO A 84 -2.03 -11.14 5.83
N PRO A 85 -1.25 -11.31 4.73
CA PRO A 85 0.20 -11.39 4.82
C PRO A 85 0.85 -10.08 5.27
N LEU A 86 0.24 -8.93 4.96
CA LEU A 86 0.69 -7.63 5.45
C LEU A 86 0.54 -7.54 6.98
N CYS A 87 -0.64 -7.86 7.52
CA CYS A 87 -0.88 -7.92 8.96
C CYS A 87 0.06 -8.91 9.65
N GLU A 88 0.27 -10.09 9.06
CA GLU A 88 1.18 -11.12 9.60
C GLU A 88 2.61 -10.58 9.77
N TRP A 89 3.11 -9.78 8.83
CA TRP A 89 4.44 -9.16 8.94
C TRP A 89 4.56 -8.21 10.15
N PHE A 90 3.46 -7.55 10.54
CA PHE A 90 3.36 -6.76 11.78
C PHE A 90 3.03 -7.61 13.03
N GLY A 91 2.91 -8.93 12.86
CA GLY A 91 2.54 -9.88 13.91
C GLY A 91 1.06 -9.84 14.29
N LEU A 92 0.19 -9.35 13.42
CA LEU A 92 -1.26 -9.26 13.55
C LEU A 92 -1.96 -10.37 12.74
N ILE A 93 -3.26 -10.54 12.96
CA ILE A 93 -4.11 -11.43 12.15
C ILE A 93 -4.99 -10.53 11.28
N GLY A 94 -4.78 -10.55 9.96
CA GLY A 94 -5.57 -9.71 9.05
C GLY A 94 -6.97 -10.28 8.82
N GLU A 95 -7.99 -9.43 9.00
CA GLU A 95 -9.40 -9.80 8.84
C GLU A 95 -10.07 -8.95 7.75
N PRO A 96 -11.18 -9.43 7.15
CA PRO A 96 -11.99 -8.63 6.23
C PRO A 96 -12.52 -7.36 6.92
N PRO A 97 -13.00 -6.37 6.15
CA PRO A 97 -13.63 -5.20 6.76
C PRO A 97 -14.84 -5.60 7.61
N VAL A 98 -15.04 -4.89 8.72
CA VAL A 98 -16.12 -5.16 9.68
C VAL A 98 -17.52 -4.93 9.08
N ASP A 99 -17.58 -4.10 8.04
CA ASP A 99 -18.81 -3.74 7.35
C ASP A 99 -18.92 -4.47 6.01
N ASN A 100 -20.10 -5.00 5.69
CA ASN A 100 -20.39 -5.58 4.37
C ASN A 100 -20.82 -4.52 3.33
N GLU A 101 -20.46 -3.26 3.56
CA GLU A 101 -20.86 -2.12 2.73
C GLU A 101 -19.89 -1.93 1.55
N LYS A 102 -20.44 -1.79 0.33
CA LYS A 102 -19.62 -1.70 -0.89
C LYS A 102 -18.75 -0.43 -0.96
N SER A 103 -19.26 0.70 -0.48
CA SER A 103 -18.64 2.02 -0.71
C SER A 103 -18.38 2.81 0.58
N LYS A 104 -18.70 2.24 1.73
CA LYS A 104 -18.60 2.92 3.04
C LYS A 104 -17.96 1.97 4.03
N THR A 105 -17.44 2.55 5.11
CA THR A 105 -17.01 1.80 6.29
C THR A 105 -17.26 2.63 7.54
N SER A 106 -17.55 1.95 8.64
CA SER A 106 -17.59 2.52 9.99
C SER A 106 -16.19 2.55 10.63
N SER A 107 -15.24 1.78 10.08
CA SER A 107 -13.87 1.74 10.57
C SER A 107 -13.16 3.07 10.27
N PRO A 108 -12.43 3.64 11.24
CA PRO A 108 -11.58 4.78 10.98
C PRO A 108 -10.49 4.40 9.97
N GLY A 109 -10.26 5.25 8.97
CA GLY A 109 -9.10 5.13 8.11
C GLY A 109 -7.79 5.38 8.89
N PRO A 110 -6.62 5.12 8.27
CA PRO A 110 -5.32 5.26 8.92
C PRO A 110 -5.11 6.60 9.64
N ASP A 111 -5.39 7.70 8.95
CA ASP A 111 -5.19 9.06 9.45
C ASP A 111 -6.03 9.33 10.71
N ARG A 112 -7.31 8.97 10.66
CA ARG A 112 -8.24 9.12 11.79
C ARG A 112 -7.86 8.26 12.97
N TYR A 113 -7.47 7.02 12.71
CA TYR A 113 -7.08 6.08 13.76
C TYR A 113 -5.84 6.58 14.50
N ILE A 114 -4.86 7.12 13.78
CA ILE A 114 -3.66 7.72 14.38
C ILE A 114 -4.03 8.99 15.16
N GLN A 115 -4.91 9.84 14.61
CA GLN A 115 -5.38 11.04 15.30
C GLN A 115 -6.12 10.71 16.61
N SER A 116 -6.99 9.68 16.61
CA SER A 116 -7.75 9.28 17.79
C SER A 116 -6.90 8.60 18.86
N HIS A 117 -5.69 8.15 18.52
CA HIS A 117 -4.73 7.50 19.42
C HIS A 117 -3.39 8.27 19.47
N GLU A 118 -3.46 9.61 19.45
CA GLU A 118 -2.26 10.47 19.37
C GLU A 118 -1.30 10.25 20.56
N THR A 119 -1.84 9.95 21.75
CA THR A 119 -1.05 9.70 22.96
C THR A 119 -0.23 8.41 22.80
N GLU A 120 -0.87 7.32 22.38
CA GLU A 120 -0.24 6.03 22.12
C GLU A 120 0.75 6.11 20.96
N TYR A 121 0.40 6.87 19.92
CA TYR A 121 1.29 7.15 18.79
C TYR A 121 2.57 7.84 19.25
N LYS A 122 2.48 8.92 20.03
CA LYS A 122 3.65 9.62 20.58
C LYS A 122 4.49 8.70 21.46
N ARG A 123 3.85 7.87 22.28
CA ARG A 123 4.54 6.87 23.12
C ARG A 123 5.30 5.84 22.26
N MET A 124 4.66 5.30 21.23
CA MET A 124 5.29 4.36 20.29
C MET A 124 6.51 4.99 19.60
N ILE A 125 6.37 6.21 19.07
CA ILE A 125 7.46 6.92 18.42
C ILE A 125 8.66 7.09 19.37
N GLN A 126 8.40 7.47 20.63
CA GLN A 126 9.45 7.63 21.64
C GLN A 126 10.09 6.30 22.03
N GLU A 127 9.28 5.27 22.30
CA GLU A 127 9.73 3.95 22.78
C GLU A 127 10.63 3.25 21.76
N TYR A 128 10.27 3.29 20.47
CA TYR A 128 11.05 2.68 19.40
C TYR A 128 12.08 3.64 18.76
N GLY A 129 12.18 4.88 19.23
CA GLY A 129 13.12 5.87 18.69
C GLY A 129 12.90 6.17 17.21
N LEU A 130 11.63 6.30 16.79
CA LEU A 130 11.24 6.47 15.40
C LEU A 130 11.36 7.93 14.94
N LYS A 131 11.60 8.11 13.65
CA LYS A 131 11.55 9.41 12.99
C LYS A 131 10.08 9.78 12.78
N ALA A 132 9.63 10.82 13.49
CA ALA A 132 8.31 11.37 13.26
C ALA A 132 8.21 11.93 11.82
N TRP A 133 7.19 11.50 11.09
CA TRP A 133 6.87 12.02 9.77
C TRP A 133 5.35 12.17 9.64
N ASN A 134 4.90 13.20 8.91
CA ASN A 134 3.48 13.47 8.74
C ASN A 134 2.78 12.31 8.00
N VAL A 135 1.86 11.65 8.69
CA VAL A 135 1.03 10.60 8.10
C VAL A 135 -0.15 11.26 7.39
N ALA A 136 -0.30 10.98 6.10
CA ALA A 136 -1.41 11.47 5.30
C ALA A 136 -1.76 10.43 4.23
N SER A 137 -2.98 9.92 4.25
CA SER A 137 -3.51 9.03 3.24
C SER A 137 -3.75 9.77 1.91
N PRO A 138 -3.44 9.15 0.76
CA PRO A 138 -3.75 9.73 -0.53
C PRO A 138 -5.26 9.95 -0.70
N SER A 139 -5.63 11.13 -1.23
CA SER A 139 -7.00 11.49 -1.56
C SER A 139 -7.05 12.36 -2.81
N MET A 140 -8.01 12.07 -3.71
CA MET A 140 -8.22 12.84 -4.95
C MET A 140 -9.33 13.89 -4.82
N ASP A 141 -10.24 13.72 -3.85
CA ASP A 141 -11.39 14.62 -3.64
C ASP A 141 -11.41 15.24 -2.23
N GLY A 142 -10.34 15.04 -1.45
CA GLY A 142 -10.21 15.52 -0.08
C GLY A 142 -11.01 14.72 0.95
N SER A 143 -11.77 13.71 0.54
CA SER A 143 -12.49 12.86 1.50
C SER A 143 -11.52 11.98 2.29
N GLU A 144 -11.88 11.77 3.55
CA GLU A 144 -11.19 10.87 4.46
C GLU A 144 -11.27 9.42 3.95
N ASN A 145 -10.19 8.67 4.12
CA ASN A 145 -10.11 7.26 3.75
C ASN A 145 -10.51 6.96 2.28
N TRP A 146 -10.32 7.94 1.39
CA TRP A 146 -10.75 7.87 -0.01
C TRP A 146 -10.23 6.63 -0.73
N GLY A 147 -8.93 6.36 -0.62
CA GLY A 147 -8.28 5.23 -1.28
C GLY A 147 -8.77 3.85 -0.82
N LEU A 148 -9.27 3.72 0.41
CA LEU A 148 -9.76 2.45 0.97
C LEU A 148 -11.29 2.31 0.88
N THR A 149 -12.00 3.34 0.38
CA THR A 149 -13.46 3.32 0.30
C THR A 149 -14.01 3.54 -1.12
N LYS A 150 -13.37 4.42 -1.90
CA LYS A 150 -13.84 4.86 -3.23
C LYS A 150 -13.16 4.16 -4.40
N LEU A 151 -11.99 3.52 -4.19
CA LEU A 151 -11.34 2.68 -5.20
C LEU A 151 -11.94 1.26 -5.22
N ASN A 152 -13.26 1.19 -5.29
CA ASN A 152 -14.07 -0.01 -5.10
C ASN A 152 -14.50 -0.67 -6.42
N PHE A 153 -13.65 -0.55 -7.44
CA PHE A 153 -13.81 -1.13 -8.77
C PHE A 153 -12.44 -1.58 -9.29
N ASP A 154 -12.46 -2.51 -10.24
CA ASP A 154 -11.24 -3.07 -10.82
C ASP A 154 -10.47 -2.03 -11.63
N ARG A 155 -9.17 -1.94 -11.37
CA ARG A 155 -8.25 -0.93 -11.93
C ARG A 155 -6.86 -1.50 -12.21
N HIS A 156 -6.79 -2.80 -12.49
CA HIS A 156 -5.54 -3.44 -12.86
C HIS A 156 -5.08 -3.00 -14.25
N LEU A 157 -3.77 -3.02 -14.46
CA LEU A 157 -3.14 -2.57 -15.69
C LEU A 157 -2.81 -3.75 -16.60
N ASP A 158 -2.93 -3.54 -17.91
CA ASP A 158 -2.37 -4.45 -18.91
C ASP A 158 -0.89 -4.11 -19.15
N LEU A 159 -0.01 -5.11 -19.00
CA LEU A 159 1.45 -5.00 -19.14
C LEU A 159 1.97 -5.55 -20.48
N GLN A 160 1.11 -6.06 -21.37
CA GLN A 160 1.54 -6.68 -22.63
C GLN A 160 2.45 -5.78 -23.46
N LYS A 161 2.14 -4.48 -23.54
CA LYS A 161 2.97 -3.50 -24.27
C LYS A 161 4.36 -3.33 -23.67
N LEU A 162 4.50 -3.34 -22.34
CA LEU A 162 5.82 -3.25 -21.70
C LEU A 162 6.60 -4.56 -21.92
N ARG A 163 5.93 -5.71 -21.75
CA ARG A 163 6.57 -7.02 -21.94
C ARG A 163 7.05 -7.26 -23.37
N SER A 164 6.34 -6.76 -24.38
CA SER A 164 6.77 -6.89 -25.79
C SER A 164 8.09 -6.18 -26.10
N THR A 165 8.56 -5.29 -25.22
CA THR A 165 9.89 -4.66 -25.28
C THR A 165 11.01 -5.54 -24.70
N GLY A 166 10.68 -6.75 -24.22
CA GLY A 166 11.62 -7.65 -23.52
C GLY A 166 11.77 -7.38 -22.03
N PHE A 167 11.01 -6.44 -21.46
CA PHE A 167 10.99 -6.23 -20.01
C PHE A 167 10.21 -7.33 -19.31
N MET A 168 10.89 -8.12 -18.49
CA MET A 168 10.32 -9.29 -17.80
C MET A 168 10.29 -9.14 -16.27
N GLY A 169 10.40 -7.92 -15.75
CA GLY A 169 10.27 -7.66 -14.32
C GLY A 169 8.93 -8.14 -13.77
N ASP A 170 8.96 -8.88 -12.68
CA ASP A 170 7.79 -9.38 -11.96
C ASP A 170 8.18 -9.57 -10.49
N GLU A 171 7.29 -9.21 -9.59
CA GLU A 171 7.47 -9.23 -8.15
C GLU A 171 6.14 -9.60 -7.51
N SER A 172 6.15 -10.55 -6.56
CA SER A 172 4.91 -10.86 -5.86
C SER A 172 4.45 -9.61 -5.07
N PRO A 173 3.16 -9.28 -5.05
CA PRO A 173 2.65 -8.14 -4.28
C PRO A 173 2.91 -8.22 -2.78
N ARG A 174 3.11 -9.42 -2.24
CA ARG A 174 3.68 -9.57 -0.90
C ARG A 174 5.05 -8.89 -0.84
N ASP A 175 5.95 -9.23 -1.75
CA ASP A 175 7.30 -8.68 -1.80
C ASP A 175 7.29 -7.18 -2.15
N THR A 176 6.41 -6.72 -3.03
CA THR A 176 6.24 -5.29 -3.38
C THR A 176 6.00 -4.43 -2.15
N TRP A 177 5.19 -4.92 -1.20
CA TRP A 177 4.94 -4.23 0.06
C TRP A 177 6.02 -4.49 1.11
N ILE A 178 6.42 -5.75 1.31
CA ILE A 178 7.41 -6.09 2.36
C ILE A 178 8.76 -5.42 2.10
N ASN A 179 9.23 -5.35 0.86
CA ASN A 179 10.51 -4.74 0.53
C ASN A 179 10.57 -3.27 0.96
N VAL A 180 9.51 -2.50 0.70
CA VAL A 180 9.44 -1.10 1.15
C VAL A 180 9.25 -0.98 2.67
N LEU A 181 8.56 -1.92 3.31
CA LEU A 181 8.44 -1.95 4.78
C LEU A 181 9.79 -2.20 5.45
N GLU A 182 10.61 -3.11 4.94
CA GLU A 182 11.97 -3.35 5.45
C GLU A 182 12.84 -2.09 5.30
N LEU A 183 12.71 -1.36 4.18
CA LEU A 183 13.39 -0.07 4.01
C LEU A 183 12.89 0.97 5.03
N MET A 184 11.59 1.04 5.29
CA MET A 184 11.01 1.93 6.30
C MET A 184 11.49 1.59 7.72
N ARG A 185 11.55 0.30 8.07
CA ARG A 185 12.07 -0.18 9.35
C ARG A 185 13.55 0.17 9.50
N ALA A 186 14.38 -0.14 8.50
CA ALA A 186 15.80 0.20 8.51
C ALA A 186 16.03 1.72 8.65
N ALA A 187 15.16 2.52 8.05
CA ALA A 187 15.19 3.99 8.17
C ALA A 187 14.61 4.53 9.49
N ARG A 188 14.03 3.68 10.34
CA ARG A 188 13.33 3.99 11.59
C ARG A 188 12.08 4.85 11.41
N PHE A 189 11.33 4.65 10.33
CA PHE A 189 10.01 5.26 10.16
C PHE A 189 8.90 4.44 10.82
N ILE A 190 9.08 3.12 10.92
CA ILE A 190 8.22 2.18 11.63
C ILE A 190 9.10 1.28 12.52
N PRO A 191 8.53 0.59 13.53
CA PRO A 191 9.26 -0.34 14.38
C PRO A 191 9.94 -1.51 13.64
#